data_AF-A0A2C6ADD0-F1
#
_entry.id   AF-A0A2C6ADD0-F1
#
_cell.length_a   1.000
_cell.length_b   1.000
_cell.length_c   1.000
_cell.angle_alpha   90.00
_cell.angle_beta   90.00
_cell.angle_gamma   90.00
#
_symmetry.space_group_name_H-M   'P 1'
#
loop_
_entity.id
_entity.type
_entity.pdbx_description
1 polymer ?
#
loop_
_entity_poly.entity_id
_entity_poly.type
_entity_poly.pdbx_seq_one_letter_code
_entity_poly.pdbx_strand_id
1 'polypeptide(L)' 'MTSSQGQGADEGEAAAARVRVSAAEARRLAQEVLQGNGVPADSAALVARCLVAADIRGVDTHGINRVPS' A
#
# COMPACT_ATOMS: atom_id res chain seq x y z
N MET A 1 -14.19 -24.39 42.62
CA MET A 1 -12.77 -24.21 42.26
C MET A 1 -12.59 -24.49 40.77
N THR A 2 -12.93 -23.54 39.90
CA THR A 2 -12.52 -23.59 38.49
C THR A 2 -11.91 -22.23 38.13
N SER A 3 -10.62 -22.09 38.42
CA SER A 3 -9.80 -20.99 37.94
C SER A 3 -9.09 -21.42 36.66
N SER A 4 -9.10 -20.55 35.65
CA SER A 4 -8.20 -20.44 34.48
C SER A 4 -9.04 -19.87 33.33
N GLN A 5 -9.31 -18.56 33.25
CA GLN A 5 -8.45 -17.54 32.63
C GLN A 5 -7.61 -18.01 31.44
N GLY A 6 -7.79 -17.30 30.33
CA GLY A 6 -7.06 -17.45 29.07
C GLY A 6 -7.73 -16.72 27.90
N GLN A 7 -8.38 -15.57 28.13
CA GLN A 7 -8.82 -14.71 27.03
C GLN A 7 -7.64 -13.81 26.66
N GLY A 8 -6.93 -14.19 25.59
CA GLY A 8 -6.07 -13.27 24.87
C GLY A 8 -6.95 -12.16 24.31
N ALA A 9 -6.74 -10.94 24.79
CA ALA A 9 -7.29 -9.75 24.19
C ALA A 9 -6.70 -9.62 22.78
N ASP A 10 -7.51 -9.96 21.78
CA ASP A 10 -7.34 -9.44 20.42
C ASP A 10 -7.67 -7.95 20.51
N GLU A 11 -6.66 -7.16 20.90
CA GLU A 11 -6.76 -5.71 21.00
C GLU A 11 -6.98 -5.16 19.59
N GLY A 12 -8.24 -4.80 19.33
CA GLY A 12 -8.68 -4.13 18.14
C GLY A 12 -7.93 -2.82 17.93
N GLU A 13 -6.96 -2.84 17.03
CA GLU A 13 -6.65 -1.68 16.21
C GLU A 13 -7.92 -1.42 15.39
N ALA A 14 -8.52 -0.23 15.50
CA ALA A 14 -9.63 0.17 14.64
C ALA A 14 -9.11 0.17 13.19
N ALA A 15 -9.23 -0.98 12.51
CA ALA A 15 -8.69 -1.19 11.20
C ALA A 15 -9.33 -0.17 10.26
N ALA A 16 -8.57 0.86 9.90
CA ALA A 16 -8.94 1.76 8.83
C ALA A 16 -9.44 0.90 7.66
N ALA A 17 -10.68 1.15 7.22
CA ALA A 17 -11.34 0.31 6.24
C ALA A 17 -10.43 0.12 5.02
N ARG A 18 -9.98 -1.13 4.79
CA ARG A 18 -9.05 -1.43 3.69
C ARG A 18 -9.78 -1.24 2.38
N VAL A 19 -9.33 -0.28 1.57
CA VAL A 19 -9.86 -0.06 0.23
C VAL A 19 -9.15 -0.97 -0.76
N ARG A 20 -9.89 -1.82 -1.45
CA ARG A 20 -9.35 -2.65 -2.54
C ARG A 20 -9.37 -1.83 -3.83
N VAL A 21 -8.21 -1.67 -4.44
CA VAL A 21 -8.05 -1.00 -5.73
C VAL A 21 -7.50 -1.97 -6.77
N SER A 22 -7.78 -1.72 -8.05
CA SER A 22 -7.17 -2.50 -9.12
C SER A 22 -5.70 -2.10 -9.30
N ALA A 23 -4.85 -3.03 -9.73
CA ALA A 23 -3.44 -2.74 -10.01
C ALA A 23 -3.28 -1.67 -11.12
N ALA A 24 -4.23 -1.61 -12.06
CA ALA A 24 -4.20 -0.61 -13.13
C ALA A 24 -4.47 0.80 -12.58
N GLU A 25 -5.49 0.96 -11.73
CA GLU A 25 -5.81 2.25 -11.10
C GLU A 25 -4.73 2.68 -10.12
N ALA A 26 -4.17 1.74 -9.33
CA ALA A 26 -3.04 2.00 -8.45
C ALA A 26 -1.82 2.53 -9.23
N ARG A 27 -1.50 1.92 -10.38
CA ARG A 27 -0.41 2.36 -11.25
C ARG A 27 -0.66 3.74 -11.84
N ARG A 28 -1.89 3.96 -12.35
CA ARG A 28 -2.29 5.25 -12.91
C ARG A 28 -2.15 6.37 -11.88
N LEU A 29 -2.70 6.17 -10.68
CA LEU A 29 -2.61 7.13 -9.58
C LEU A 29 -1.16 7.47 -9.24
N ALA A 30 -0.32 6.45 -9.01
CA ALA A 30 1.09 6.67 -8.68
C ALA A 30 1.84 7.42 -9.79
N GLN A 31 1.58 7.08 -11.05
CA GLN A 31 2.17 7.75 -12.21
C GLN A 31 1.71 9.22 -12.32
N GLU A 32 0.42 9.52 -12.09
CA GLU A 32 -0.12 10.88 -12.12
C GLU A 32 0.45 11.73 -10.98
N VAL A 33 0.59 11.18 -9.77
CA VAL A 33 1.23 11.88 -8.64
C VAL A 33 2.68 12.23 -8.96
N LEU A 34 3.45 11.29 -9.49
CA LEU A 34 4.85 11.53 -9.87
C LEU A 34 4.97 12.64 -10.94
N GLN A 35 4.13 12.58 -11.98
CA GLN A 35 4.08 13.62 -13.01
C GLN A 35 3.67 14.98 -12.46
N GLY A 36 2.70 15.03 -11.54
CA GLY A 36 2.30 16.25 -10.84
C GLY A 36 3.43 16.89 -10.03
N ASN A 37 4.43 16.09 -9.65
CA ASN A 37 5.65 16.54 -8.97
C ASN A 37 6.83 16.78 -9.94
N GLY A 38 6.59 16.83 -11.26
CA GLY A 38 7.60 17.16 -12.27
C GLY A 38 8.42 15.98 -12.80
N VAL A 39 8.08 14.74 -12.45
CA VAL A 39 8.76 13.55 -13.00
C VAL A 39 8.34 13.36 -14.47
N PRO A 40 9.28 13.18 -15.41
CA PRO A 40 8.96 12.88 -16.81
C PRO A 40 8.08 11.63 -16.95
N ALA A 41 7.17 11.64 -17.94
CA ALA A 41 6.15 10.60 -18.10
C ALA A 41 6.73 9.17 -18.15
N ASP A 42 7.83 8.94 -18.87
CA ASP A 42 8.47 7.63 -18.99
C ASP A 42 9.04 7.15 -17.65
N SER A 43 9.71 8.05 -16.91
CA SER A 43 10.24 7.78 -15.58
C SER A 43 9.12 7.51 -14.58
N ALA A 44 8.05 8.31 -14.61
CA ALA A 44 6.89 8.13 -13.75
C ALA A 44 6.19 6.79 -14.02
N ALA A 45 6.03 6.42 -15.28
CA ALA A 45 5.47 5.13 -15.68
C ALA A 45 6.34 3.96 -15.20
N LEU A 46 7.67 4.07 -15.31
CA LEU A 46 8.60 3.05 -14.83
C LEU A 46 8.53 2.88 -13.31
N VAL A 47 8.60 3.98 -12.56
CA VAL A 47 8.54 3.95 -11.09
C VAL A 47 7.19 3.40 -10.62
N ALA A 48 6.08 3.89 -11.15
CA ALA A 48 4.74 3.40 -10.80
C ALA A 48 4.57 1.90 -11.06
N ARG A 49 5.15 1.38 -12.15
CA ARG A 49 5.17 -0.07 -12.42
C ARG A 49 5.91 -0.84 -11.32
N CYS A 50 7.07 -0.35 -10.87
CA CYS A 50 7.87 -1.01 -9.83
C CYS A 50 7.17 -1.00 -8.46
N LEU A 51 6.57 0.13 -8.07
CA LEU A 51 5.85 0.27 -6.81
C LEU A 51 4.64 -0.69 -6.75
N VAL A 52 3.79 -0.68 -7.77
CA VAL A 52 2.62 -1.58 -7.83
C VAL A 52 3.05 -3.05 -7.91
N ALA A 53 4.17 -3.32 -8.60
CA ALA A 53 4.75 -4.65 -8.64
C ALA A 53 5.16 -5.16 -7.24
N ALA A 54 5.63 -4.29 -6.34
CA ALA A 54 5.92 -4.66 -4.96
C ALA A 54 4.63 -4.94 -4.17
N ASP A 55 3.60 -4.10 -4.30
CA ASP A 55 2.30 -4.28 -3.62
C ASP A 55 1.65 -5.63 -3.98
N ILE A 56 1.58 -5.97 -5.28
CA ILE A 56 0.96 -7.23 -5.71
C ILE A 56 1.76 -8.48 -5.29
N ARG A 57 3.03 -8.32 -4.91
CA ARG A 57 3.90 -9.38 -4.40
C ARG A 57 3.90 -9.43 -2.86
N GLY A 58 3.19 -8.52 -2.19
CA GLY A 58 3.16 -8.42 -0.72
C GLY A 58 4.44 -7.84 -0.12
N VAL A 59 5.20 -7.05 -0.88
CA VAL A 59 6.40 -6.35 -0.40
C VAL A 59 6.02 -4.89 -0.08
N ASP A 60 5.13 -4.72 0.89
CA ASP A 60 4.46 -3.44 1.19
C ASP A 60 5.44 -2.31 1.57
N THR A 61 6.64 -2.66 2.04
CA THR A 61 7.72 -1.71 2.36
C THR A 61 8.34 -1.05 1.13
N HIS A 62 8.13 -1.61 -0.06
CA HIS A 62 8.65 -1.12 -1.34
C HIS A 62 7.51 -0.74 -2.32
N GLY A 63 6.27 -0.70 -1.83
CA GLY A 63 5.07 -0.44 -2.60
C GLY A 63 4.72 1.04 -2.78
N ILE A 64 3.48 1.33 -3.18
CA ILE A 64 2.97 2.70 -3.38
C ILE A 64 3.15 3.61 -2.16
N ASN A 65 3.24 3.03 -0.96
CA ASN A 65 3.55 3.77 0.28
C ASN A 65 4.87 4.57 0.22
N ARG A 66 5.72 4.33 -0.78
CA ARG A 66 6.99 5.06 -1.00
C ARG A 66 6.85 6.35 -1.83
N VAL A 67 5.66 6.68 -2.33
CA VAL A 67 5.46 7.92 -3.13
C VAL A 67 5.77 9.21 -2.36
N PRO A 68 5.39 9.39 -1.07
CA PRO A 68 5.68 10.61 -0.31
C PRO A 68 7.10 10.70 0.29
N SER A 69 7.95 9.70 0.07
CA SER A 69 9.22 9.50 0.79
C SER A 69 10.34 10.44 0.36
#